data_AF-A0A530BGI4-F1
#
_entry.id   AF-A0A530BGI4-F1
#
_cell.length_a   1.000
_cell.length_b   1.000
_cell.length_c   1.000
_cell.angle_alpha   90.00
_cell.angle_beta   90.00
_cell.angle_gamma   90.00
#
_symmetry.space_group_name_H-M   'P 1'
#
loop_
_entity.id
_entity.type
_entity.pdbx_description
1 polymer ?
#
loop_
_entity_poly.entity_id
_entity_poly.type
_entity_poly.pdbx_seq_one_letter_code
_entity_poly.pdbx_strand_id
1 'polypeptide(L)'
;MGRRRQGEAENGKATAEAAEQVVNESRTDRLRIRAAWMYFVEQMTQNEIADVLGVGRVTIVRMLAEARARNEVKITIESELLEIVRLERALEKTFGLRQALVAPLSDPNADPIPAIAAKTGMFLSDAMKSGMRVGVGWGVTLFHTLPFISAKSLTDFSVISLLGG
;
A
#
# COMPACT_ATOMS: atom_id res chain seq x y z
N MET A 1 -33.60 18.35 -42.83
CA MET A 1 -32.37 17.54 -42.65
C MET A 1 -31.37 18.39 -41.87
N GLY A 2 -30.99 18.05 -40.63
CA GLY A 2 -30.04 18.90 -39.89
C GLY A 2 -29.63 18.49 -38.47
N ARG A 3 -30.21 17.43 -37.89
CA ARG A 3 -29.98 17.07 -36.46
C ARG A 3 -29.06 15.87 -36.22
N ARG A 4 -28.37 15.34 -37.24
CA ARG A 4 -27.46 14.17 -37.10
C ARG A 4 -25.96 14.50 -36.97
N ARG A 5 -25.51 15.73 -37.24
CA ARG A 5 -24.07 16.09 -37.19
C ARG A 5 -23.56 16.59 -35.84
N GLN A 6 -24.43 16.92 -34.88
CA GLN A 6 -23.99 17.43 -33.56
C GLN A 6 -23.60 16.32 -32.58
N GLY A 7 -24.25 15.15 -32.61
CA GLY A 7 -23.97 14.05 -31.66
C GLY A 7 -22.66 13.28 -31.90
N GLU A 8 -22.15 13.26 -33.14
CA GLU A 8 -20.87 12.61 -33.45
C GLU A 8 -19.65 13.45 -33.01
N ALA A 9 -19.78 14.78 -33.00
CA ALA A 9 -18.73 15.70 -32.59
C ALA A 9 -18.52 15.75 -31.07
N GLU A 10 -19.60 15.61 -30.28
CA GLU A 10 -19.52 15.55 -28.81
C GLU A 10 -18.89 14.24 -28.31
N ASN A 11 -19.18 13.12 -28.96
CA ASN A 11 -18.64 11.80 -28.59
C ASN A 11 -17.14 11.65 -28.94
N GLY A 12 -16.69 12.29 -30.02
CA GLY A 12 -15.27 12.36 -30.41
C GLY A 12 -14.41 13.26 -29.50
N LYS A 13 -15.03 14.25 -28.85
CA LYS A 13 -14.33 15.15 -27.92
C LYS A 13 -14.12 14.52 -26.54
N ALA A 14 -15.14 13.83 -26.01
CA ALA A 14 -15.06 13.12 -24.74
C ALA A 14 -14.05 11.95 -24.75
N THR A 15 -13.91 11.27 -25.90
CA THR A 15 -12.93 10.17 -26.07
C THR A 15 -11.49 10.69 -26.17
N ALA A 16 -11.27 11.85 -26.79
CA ALA A 16 -9.96 12.51 -26.83
C ALA A 16 -9.54 13.03 -25.44
N GLU A 17 -10.46 13.64 -24.69
CA GLU A 17 -10.21 14.14 -23.33
C GLU A 17 -9.88 13.01 -22.34
N ALA A 18 -10.56 11.86 -22.44
CA ALA A 18 -10.26 10.69 -21.62
C ALA A 18 -8.88 10.08 -21.95
N ALA A 19 -8.52 10.00 -23.24
CA ALA A 19 -7.20 9.49 -23.65
C ALA A 19 -6.06 10.41 -23.18
N GLU A 20 -6.24 11.73 -23.26
CA GLU A 20 -5.27 12.71 -22.79
C GLU A 20 -5.10 12.66 -21.26
N GLN A 21 -6.19 12.50 -20.52
CA GLN A 21 -6.14 12.30 -19.06
C GLN A 21 -5.37 11.04 -18.67
N VAL A 22 -5.62 9.90 -19.33
CA VAL A 22 -4.92 8.63 -19.06
C VAL A 22 -3.42 8.75 -19.32
N VAL A 23 -3.02 9.43 -20.41
CA VAL A 23 -1.60 9.65 -20.74
C VAL A 23 -0.94 10.55 -19.69
N ASN A 24 -1.63 11.60 -19.24
CA ASN A 24 -1.09 12.54 -18.27
C ASN A 24 -0.98 11.94 -16.86
N GLU A 25 -1.94 11.08 -16.49
CA GLU A 25 -1.91 10.30 -15.26
C GLU A 25 -0.74 9.31 -15.27
N SER A 26 -0.54 8.58 -16.38
CA SER A 26 0.61 7.68 -16.55
C SER A 26 1.96 8.41 -16.45
N ARG A 27 2.06 9.62 -17.00
CA ARG A 27 3.29 10.44 -16.89
C ARG A 27 3.53 10.90 -15.45
N THR A 28 2.48 11.33 -14.77
CA THR A 28 2.55 11.77 -13.37
C THR A 28 2.95 10.61 -12.45
N ASP A 29 2.38 9.42 -12.67
CA ASP A 29 2.73 8.21 -11.94
C ASP A 29 4.20 7.82 -12.13
N ARG A 30 4.71 7.87 -13.37
CA ARG A 30 6.13 7.62 -13.64
C ARG A 30 7.06 8.59 -12.92
N LEU A 31 6.75 9.89 -12.93
CA LEU A 31 7.55 10.89 -12.23
C LEU A 31 7.55 10.66 -10.72
N ARG A 32 6.39 10.29 -10.17
CA ARG A 32 6.22 10.03 -8.74
C ARG A 32 6.99 8.78 -8.29
N ILE A 33 6.94 7.69 -9.05
CA ILE A 33 7.73 6.48 -8.80
C ILE A 33 9.23 6.80 -8.88
N ARG A 34 9.66 7.58 -9.88
CA ARG A 34 11.05 7.98 -10.01
C ARG A 34 11.53 8.84 -8.84
N ALA A 35 10.72 9.81 -8.39
CA ALA A 35 11.01 10.61 -7.22
C ALA A 35 11.13 9.74 -5.95
N ALA A 36 10.26 8.76 -5.79
CA ALA A 36 10.32 7.81 -4.68
C ALA A 36 11.61 6.96 -4.71
N TRP A 37 12.03 6.48 -5.88
CA TRP A 37 13.28 5.75 -6.04
C TRP A 37 14.50 6.59 -5.66
N MET A 38 14.60 7.80 -6.22
CA MET A 38 15.70 8.73 -5.92
C MET A 38 15.79 9.05 -4.42
N TYR A 39 14.63 9.19 -3.76
CA TYR A 39 14.59 9.48 -2.33
C TYR A 39 14.93 8.27 -1.45
N PHE A 40 14.24 7.14 -1.63
CA PHE A 40 14.36 5.99 -0.71
C PHE A 40 15.52 5.05 -1.04
N VAL A 41 15.92 4.96 -2.31
CA VAL A 41 17.00 4.05 -2.76
C VAL A 41 18.30 4.82 -2.94
N GLU A 42 18.27 5.93 -3.68
CA GLU A 42 19.47 6.73 -3.97
C GLU A 42 19.82 7.74 -2.86
N GLN A 43 18.97 7.87 -1.83
CA GLN A 43 19.18 8.75 -0.67
C GLN A 43 19.35 10.25 -1.02
N MET A 44 18.79 10.68 -2.16
CA MET A 44 18.80 12.08 -2.56
C MET A 44 17.86 12.91 -1.68
N THR A 45 18.23 14.17 -1.44
CA THR A 45 17.36 15.13 -0.78
C THR A 45 16.21 15.58 -1.68
N GLN A 46 15.10 16.03 -1.10
CA GLN A 46 13.95 16.53 -1.87
C GLN A 46 14.30 17.71 -2.80
N ASN A 47 15.33 18.49 -2.45
CA ASN A 47 15.79 19.61 -3.27
C ASN A 47 16.58 19.10 -4.49
N GLU A 48 17.51 18.16 -4.29
CA GLU A 48 18.26 17.57 -5.41
C GLU A 48 17.33 16.85 -6.38
N ILE A 49 16.30 16.16 -5.87
CA ILE A 49 15.29 15.50 -6.71
C ILE A 49 14.47 16.54 -7.49
N ALA A 50 14.10 17.65 -6.86
CA ALA A 50 13.38 18.75 -7.51
C ALA A 50 14.19 19.31 -8.69
N ASP A 51 15.49 19.52 -8.48
CA ASP A 51 16.41 20.00 -9.51
C ASP A 51 16.57 18.97 -10.65
N VAL A 52 16.73 17.69 -10.33
CA VAL A 52 16.89 16.61 -11.32
C VAL A 52 15.61 16.38 -12.15
N LEU A 53 14.43 16.48 -11.53
CA LEU A 53 13.15 16.25 -12.20
C LEU A 53 12.55 17.53 -12.80
N GLY A 54 13.15 18.69 -12.56
CA GLY A 54 12.68 19.98 -13.08
C GLY A 54 11.30 20.38 -12.53
N VAL A 55 10.99 20.01 -11.29
CA VAL A 55 9.71 20.32 -10.63
C VAL A 55 9.96 20.98 -9.28
N GLY A 56 8.98 21.72 -8.76
CA GLY A 56 9.14 22.37 -7.45
C GLY A 56 9.24 21.37 -6.29
N ARG A 57 9.98 21.74 -5.24
CA ARG A 57 10.11 20.95 -4.00
C ARG A 57 8.76 20.51 -3.40
N VAL A 58 7.76 21.40 -3.41
CA VAL A 58 6.40 21.10 -2.93
C VAL A 58 5.78 19.95 -3.72
N THR A 59 6.02 19.90 -5.04
CA THR A 59 5.57 18.79 -5.91
C THR A 59 6.27 17.49 -5.53
N ILE A 60 7.58 17.51 -5.23
CA ILE A 60 8.30 16.32 -4.74
C ILE A 60 7.74 15.82 -3.42
N VAL A 61 7.52 16.71 -2.45
CA VAL A 61 6.92 16.35 -1.16
C VAL A 61 5.56 15.69 -1.35
N ARG A 62 4.71 16.27 -2.22
CA ARG A 62 3.39 15.71 -2.53
C ARG A 62 3.51 14.36 -3.23
N MET A 63 4.40 14.23 -4.22
CA MET A 63 4.67 12.97 -4.93
C MET A 63 5.11 11.85 -3.96
N LEU A 64 6.03 12.13 -3.03
CA LEU A 64 6.48 11.15 -2.04
C LEU A 64 5.35 10.76 -1.08
N ALA A 65 4.52 11.71 -0.66
CA ALA A 65 3.35 11.44 0.17
C ALA A 65 2.31 10.60 -0.58
N GLU A 66 2.03 10.93 -1.83
CA GLU A 66 1.12 10.16 -2.71
C GLU A 66 1.66 8.75 -2.97
N ALA A 67 2.97 8.58 -3.19
CA ALA A 67 3.58 7.27 -3.39
C ALA A 67 3.42 6.36 -2.16
N ARG A 68 3.50 6.93 -0.96
CA ARG A 68 3.19 6.21 0.28
C ARG A 68 1.70 5.91 0.41
N ALA A 69 0.84 6.90 0.19
CA ALA A 69 -0.61 6.75 0.30
C ALA A 69 -1.18 5.70 -0.68
N ARG A 70 -0.59 5.58 -1.87
CA ARG A 70 -0.95 4.60 -2.90
C ARG A 70 -0.29 3.23 -2.72
N ASN A 71 0.48 3.01 -1.64
CA ASN A 71 1.23 1.77 -1.38
C ASN A 71 2.24 1.39 -2.48
N GLU A 72 2.72 2.36 -3.24
CA GLU A 72 3.76 2.16 -4.25
C GLU A 72 5.16 2.11 -3.64
N VAL A 73 5.29 2.68 -2.44
CA VAL A 73 6.46 2.52 -1.58
C VAL A 73 6.06 1.71 -0.36
N LYS A 74 6.71 0.57 -0.16
CA LYS A 74 6.60 -0.24 1.05
C LYS A 74 7.95 -0.27 1.74
N ILE A 75 7.96 0.08 3.03
CA ILE A 75 9.17 0.06 3.85
C ILE A 75 9.07 -1.16 4.75
N THR A 76 9.96 -2.10 4.54
CA THR A 76 10.13 -3.26 5.40
C THR A 76 11.35 -3.02 6.27
N ILE A 77 11.19 -3.19 7.58
CA ILE A 77 12.31 -3.16 8.54
C ILE A 77 12.50 -4.59 9.03
N GLU A 78 13.61 -5.20 8.64
CA GLU A 78 14.05 -6.48 9.18
C GLU A 78 14.82 -6.21 10.47
N SER A 79 14.22 -6.56 11.60
CA SER A 79 14.87 -6.44 12.91
C SER A 79 14.36 -7.53 13.85
N GLU A 80 15.28 -8.30 14.40
CA GLU A 80 15.01 -9.25 15.49
C GLU A 80 15.32 -8.56 16.82
N LEU A 81 14.42 -7.68 17.26
CA LEU A 81 14.53 -7.12 18.60
C LEU A 81 14.30 -8.25 19.61
N LEU A 82 15.37 -8.64 20.32
CA LEU A 82 15.35 -9.75 21.30
C LEU A 82 14.21 -9.63 22.31
N GLU A 83 13.86 -8.41 22.72
CA GLU A 83 12.76 -8.14 23.65
C GLU A 83 11.40 -8.51 23.07
N ILE A 84 11.17 -8.21 21.79
CA ILE A 84 9.94 -8.55 21.06
C ILE A 84 9.82 -10.06 20.95
N VAL A 85 10.88 -10.74 20.50
CA VAL A 85 10.89 -12.20 20.34
C VAL A 85 10.64 -12.89 21.69
N ARG A 86 11.27 -12.40 22.76
CA ARG A 86 11.06 -12.93 24.11
C ARG A 86 9.61 -12.75 24.56
N LEU A 87 8.98 -11.62 24.25
CA LEU A 87 7.58 -11.36 24.58
C LEU A 87 6.64 -12.26 23.76
N GLU A 88 6.88 -12.43 22.46
CA GLU A 88 6.13 -13.36 21.61
C GLU A 88 6.16 -14.78 22.18
N ARG A 89 7.35 -15.30 22.54
CA ARG A 89 7.48 -16.63 23.17
C ARG A 89 6.77 -16.73 24.51
N ALA A 90 6.82 -15.68 25.32
CA ALA A 90 6.12 -15.64 26.61
C ALA A 90 4.60 -15.69 26.42
N LEU A 91 4.05 -14.98 25.42
CA LEU A 91 2.63 -15.03 25.07
C LEU A 91 2.23 -16.42 24.57
N GLU A 92 3.02 -17.01 23.67
CA GLU A 92 2.79 -18.38 23.15
C GLU A 92 2.71 -19.39 24.28
N LYS A 93 3.68 -19.37 25.21
CA LYS A 93 3.73 -20.30 26.34
C LYS A 93 2.58 -20.08 27.33
N THR A 94 2.27 -18.83 27.64
CA THR A 94 1.25 -18.48 28.65
C THR A 94 -0.16 -18.84 28.17
N PHE A 95 -0.45 -18.60 26.90
CA PHE A 95 -1.80 -18.76 26.33
C PHE A 95 -1.96 -19.98 25.42
N GLY A 96 -0.91 -20.77 25.22
CA GLY A 96 -0.93 -21.97 24.36
C GLY A 96 -1.11 -21.65 22.87
N LEU A 97 -0.62 -20.50 22.42
CA LEU A 97 -0.76 -20.06 21.02
C LEU A 97 0.24 -20.77 20.13
N ARG A 98 -0.16 -21.12 18.91
CA ARG A 98 0.76 -21.62 17.87
C ARG A 98 1.83 -20.58 17.51
N GLN A 99 1.42 -19.32 17.49
CA GLN A 99 2.28 -18.21 17.12
C GLN A 99 1.73 -16.90 17.72
N ALA A 100 2.59 -16.09 18.30
CA ALA A 100 2.28 -14.71 18.68
C ALA A 100 3.14 -13.74 17.87
N LEU A 101 2.56 -12.61 17.49
CA LEU A 101 3.28 -11.51 16.84
C LEU A 101 3.10 -10.25 17.67
N VAL A 102 4.20 -9.57 17.97
CA VAL A 102 4.20 -8.32 18.72
C VAL A 102 4.61 -7.18 17.80
N ALA A 103 3.77 -6.16 17.72
CA ALA A 103 4.06 -4.93 17.00
C ALA A 103 4.63 -3.90 17.99
N PRO A 104 5.84 -3.36 17.76
CA PRO A 104 6.41 -2.34 18.64
C PRO A 104 5.69 -1.00 18.46
N LEU A 105 5.49 -0.30 19.58
CA LEU A 105 5.04 1.10 19.61
C LEU A 105 6.13 1.95 20.27
N SER A 106 6.39 3.13 19.70
CA SER A 106 7.33 4.10 20.28
C SER A 106 6.71 4.98 21.37
N ASP A 107 5.40 5.19 21.34
CA ASP A 107 4.63 5.92 22.35
C ASP A 107 3.52 5.01 22.90
N PRO A 108 3.46 4.73 24.21
CA PRO A 108 2.40 3.94 24.83
C PRO A 108 0.98 4.48 24.62
N ASN A 109 0.82 5.78 24.32
CA ASN A 109 -0.48 6.42 24.11
C ASN A 109 -0.87 6.55 22.63
N ALA A 110 0.02 6.15 21.71
CA ALA A 110 -0.30 6.18 20.29
C ALA A 110 -1.35 5.12 19.93
N ASP A 111 -2.11 5.38 18.86
CA ASP A 111 -3.02 4.40 18.30
C ASP A 111 -2.23 3.13 17.89
N PRO A 112 -2.54 1.95 18.44
CA PRO A 112 -1.83 0.71 18.11
C PRO A 112 -2.25 0.12 16.76
N ILE A 113 -3.38 0.56 16.18
CA ILE A 113 -3.93 -0.04 14.95
C ILE A 113 -2.91 -0.02 13.79
N PRO A 114 -2.21 1.09 13.48
CA PRO A 114 -1.25 1.11 12.37
C PRO A 114 -0.08 0.13 12.56
N ALA A 115 0.45 0.01 13.78
CA ALA A 115 1.56 -0.88 14.08
C ALA A 115 1.14 -2.35 13.97
N ILE A 116 -0.02 -2.70 14.54
CA ILE A 116 -0.60 -4.05 14.47
C ILE A 116 -0.92 -4.40 13.02
N ALA A 117 -1.54 -3.48 12.27
CA ALA A 117 -1.88 -3.68 10.87
C ALA A 117 -0.65 -3.92 10.00
N ALA A 118 0.43 -3.16 10.21
CA ALA A 118 1.70 -3.36 9.51
C ALA A 118 2.28 -4.76 9.76
N LYS A 119 2.43 -5.15 11.04
CA LYS A 119 2.97 -6.46 11.42
C LYS A 119 2.09 -7.61 10.88
N THR A 120 0.77 -7.44 10.95
CA THR A 120 -0.20 -8.44 10.46
C THR A 120 -0.13 -8.58 8.93
N GLY A 121 -0.03 -7.48 8.18
CA GLY A 121 0.00 -7.50 6.73
C GLY A 121 1.28 -8.12 6.17
N MET A 122 2.42 -7.85 6.83
CA MET A 122 3.68 -8.54 6.55
C MET A 122 3.56 -10.05 6.80
N PHE A 123 3.02 -10.45 7.95
CA PHE A 123 2.80 -11.87 8.25
C PHE A 123 1.87 -12.55 7.23
N LEU A 124 0.75 -11.92 6.89
CA LEU A 124 -0.20 -12.45 5.90
C LEU A 124 0.45 -12.59 4.52
N SER A 125 1.29 -11.63 4.13
CA SER A 125 2.05 -11.70 2.88
C SER A 125 2.85 -12.99 2.78
N ASP A 126 3.49 -13.40 3.88
CA ASP A 126 4.33 -14.60 3.91
C ASP A 126 3.54 -15.90 4.14
N ALA A 127 2.45 -15.81 4.91
CA ALA A 127 1.62 -16.95 5.24
C ALA A 127 0.72 -17.41 4.08
N MET A 128 0.28 -16.49 3.20
CA MET A 128 -0.62 -16.82 2.09
C MET A 128 0.10 -17.61 0.98
N LYS A 129 -0.52 -18.71 0.57
CA LYS A 129 -0.01 -19.66 -0.44
C LYS A 129 -1.12 -20.09 -1.39
N SER A 130 -0.74 -20.54 -2.59
CA SER A 130 -1.66 -21.17 -3.54
C SER A 130 -2.40 -22.36 -2.91
N GLY A 131 -3.66 -22.59 -3.29
CA GLY A 131 -4.52 -23.64 -2.74
C GLY A 131 -5.21 -23.30 -1.41
N MET A 132 -4.93 -22.13 -0.82
CA MET A 132 -5.54 -21.74 0.46
C MET A 132 -6.92 -21.11 0.28
N ARG A 133 -7.81 -21.38 1.24
CA ARG A 133 -9.10 -20.69 1.40
C ARG A 133 -9.03 -19.84 2.66
N VAL A 134 -9.17 -18.52 2.52
CA VAL A 134 -9.06 -17.57 3.63
C VAL A 134 -10.43 -17.01 3.95
N GLY A 135 -10.90 -17.30 5.16
CA GLY A 135 -12.09 -16.66 5.73
C GLY A 135 -11.72 -15.28 6.30
N VAL A 136 -12.47 -14.24 5.92
CA VAL A 136 -12.23 -12.86 6.36
C VAL A 136 -13.47 -12.35 7.10
N GLY A 137 -13.25 -11.83 8.32
CA GLY A 137 -14.25 -11.08 9.07
C GLY A 137 -14.22 -9.59 8.73
N TRP A 138 -14.99 -8.78 9.46
CA TRP A 138 -14.95 -7.32 9.34
C TRP A 138 -14.26 -6.67 10.55
N GLY A 139 -13.64 -5.52 10.34
CA GLY A 139 -13.05 -4.73 11.42
C GLY A 139 -12.05 -3.70 10.93
N VAL A 140 -11.95 -2.59 11.67
CA VAL A 140 -11.05 -1.47 11.35
C VAL A 140 -9.60 -1.96 11.24
N THR A 141 -9.10 -2.76 12.19
CA THR A 141 -7.73 -3.29 12.14
C THR A 141 -7.45 -4.15 10.91
N LEU A 142 -8.42 -5.00 10.50
CA LEU A 142 -8.27 -5.82 9.30
C LEU A 142 -8.24 -4.96 8.03
N PHE A 143 -9.09 -3.94 7.96
CA PHE A 143 -9.08 -3.00 6.84
C PHE A 143 -7.73 -2.26 6.74
N HIS A 144 -7.20 -1.78 7.86
CA HIS A 144 -5.89 -1.12 7.93
C HIS A 144 -4.72 -2.05 7.59
N THR A 145 -4.92 -3.37 7.62
CA THR A 145 -3.89 -4.37 7.28
C THR A 145 -3.66 -4.48 5.76
N LEU A 146 -4.69 -4.24 4.94
CA LEU A 146 -4.64 -4.42 3.48
C LEU A 146 -3.48 -3.69 2.78
N PRO A 147 -3.17 -2.42 3.10
CA PRO A 147 -2.00 -1.69 2.54
C PRO A 147 -0.66 -2.43 2.66
N PHE A 148 -0.49 -3.19 3.75
CA PHE A 148 0.75 -3.87 4.10
C PHE A 148 0.84 -5.29 3.52
N ILE A 149 -0.23 -5.78 2.89
CA ILE A 149 -0.20 -7.07 2.20
C ILE A 149 0.50 -6.90 0.84
N SER A 150 1.50 -7.74 0.58
CA SER A 150 2.22 -7.78 -0.68
C SER A 150 1.39 -8.51 -1.73
N ALA A 151 1.23 -7.88 -2.90
CA ALA A 151 0.56 -8.51 -4.02
C ALA A 151 1.35 -9.76 -4.46
N LYS A 152 0.69 -10.91 -4.44
CA LYS A 152 1.24 -12.19 -4.91
C LYS A 152 0.23 -12.82 -5.85
N SER A 153 0.70 -13.34 -6.98
CA SER A 153 -0.13 -14.19 -7.85
C SER A 153 -0.23 -15.58 -7.22
N LEU A 154 -1.38 -15.85 -6.59
CA LEU A 154 -1.68 -17.14 -5.97
C LEU A 154 -2.66 -17.92 -6.85
N THR A 155 -2.39 -19.20 -7.08
CA THR A 155 -3.25 -20.09 -7.87
C THR A 155 -4.18 -20.86 -6.94
N ASP A 156 -5.43 -21.11 -7.36
CA ASP A 156 -6.42 -21.84 -6.54
C ASP A 156 -6.58 -21.25 -5.13
N PHE A 157 -6.59 -19.91 -5.04
CA PHE A 157 -6.75 -19.18 -3.80
C PHE A 157 -8.14 -18.55 -3.74
N SER A 158 -8.85 -18.71 -2.63
CA SER A 158 -10.17 -18.10 -2.46
C SER A 158 -10.27 -17.31 -1.15
N VAL A 159 -11.01 -16.20 -1.22
CA VAL A 159 -11.36 -15.36 -0.06
C VAL A 159 -12.86 -15.49 0.16
N ILE A 160 -13.26 -15.83 1.38
CA ILE A 160 -14.65 -16.07 1.75
C ILE A 160 -15.01 -15.12 2.89
N SER A 161 -16.16 -14.44 2.79
CA SER A 161 -16.68 -13.68 3.92
C SER A 161 -17.17 -14.64 5.00
N LEU A 162 -16.67 -14.50 6.23
CA LEU A 162 -17.16 -15.26 7.39
C LEU A 162 -18.42 -14.64 8.01
N LEU A 163 -18.87 -13.51 7.47
CA LEU A 163 -20.07 -12.81 7.90
C LEU A 163 -21.08 -12.82 6.74
N GLY A 164 -22.34 -13.15 7.04
CA GLY A 164 -23.46 -12.96 6.13
C GLY A 164 -23.84 -11.48 6.09
N GLY A 165 -23.89 -10.92 4.89
CA GLY A 165 -24.50 -9.62 4.60
C GLY A 165 -25.77 -9.83 3.80
#